data_AF-A0A831R734-F1
#
_entry.id   AF-A0A831R734-F1
#
_cell.length_a   1.000
_cell.length_b   1.000
_cell.length_c   1.000
_cell.angle_alpha   90.00
_cell.angle_beta   90.00
_cell.angle_gamma   90.00
#
_symmetry.space_group_name_H-M   'P 1'
#
loop_
_entity.id
_entity.type
_entity.pdbx_description
1 polymer ?
#
loop_
_entity_poly.entity_id
_entity_poly.type
_entity_poly.pdbx_seq_one_letter_code
_entity_poly.pdbx_strand_id
1 'polypeptide(L)'
;MEIALLAGFGGGLIRGLVGFIKHQYSYKEVPFELPYFLTMMVISGTIGGVAVFSVRELGMSFLGIETISSAMALIIGYAGGDFLENIYKIILKKPTLFKLPSNNGN
;
A
#
# COMPACT_ATOMS: atom_id res chain seq x y z
N MET A 1 -18.74 -3.30 -3.21
CA MET A 1 -17.54 -3.16 -4.05
C MET A 1 -17.00 -1.74 -4.00
N GLU A 2 -17.83 -0.74 -4.31
CA GLU A 2 -17.43 0.68 -4.38
C GLU A 2 -16.92 1.24 -3.05
N ILE A 3 -17.60 0.93 -1.94
CA ILE A 3 -17.23 1.44 -0.60
C ILE A 3 -15.84 0.94 -0.16
N ALA A 4 -15.46 -0.29 -0.54
CA ALA A 4 -14.15 -0.84 -0.21
C ALA A 4 -13.03 -0.18 -1.03
N LEU A 5 -13.27 0.11 -2.32
CA LEU A 5 -12.30 0.84 -3.15
C LEU A 5 -12.13 2.29 -2.68
N LEU A 6 -13.23 2.95 -2.29
CA LEU A 6 -13.19 4.28 -1.69
C LEU A 6 -12.45 4.27 -0.35
N ALA A 7 -12.66 3.26 0.49
CA ALA A 7 -11.90 3.09 1.73
C ALA A 7 -10.41 2.85 1.45
N GLY A 8 -10.06 2.04 0.44
CA GLY A 8 -8.69 1.85 -0.01
C GLY A 8 -8.03 3.14 -0.50
N PHE A 9 -8.76 3.92 -1.29
CA PHE A 9 -8.32 5.25 -1.71
C PHE A 9 -8.08 6.17 -0.52
N GLY A 10 -9.01 6.18 0.45
CA GLY A 10 -8.87 6.90 1.71
C GLY A 10 -7.63 6.50 2.51
N GLY A 11 -7.34 5.20 2.59
CA GLY A 11 -6.11 4.70 3.21
C GLY A 11 -4.85 5.23 2.50
N GLY A 12 -4.86 5.22 1.17
CA GLY A 12 -3.79 5.78 0.34
C GLY A 12 -3.59 7.29 0.54
N LEU A 13 -4.68 8.06 0.71
CA LEU A 13 -4.61 9.47 1.05
C LEU A 13 -3.97 9.69 2.42
N ILE A 14 -4.36 8.92 3.45
CA ILE A 14 -3.77 9.02 4.79
C ILE A 14 -2.25 8.77 4.72
N ARG A 15 -1.81 7.78 3.94
CA ARG A 15 -0.38 7.52 3.70
C ARG A 15 0.31 8.71 3.02
N GLY A 16 -0.34 9.31 2.02
CA GLY A 16 0.13 10.52 1.34
C GLY A 16 0.32 11.70 2.29
N LEU A 17 -0.65 11.93 3.18
CA LEU A 17 -0.57 12.98 4.22
C LEU A 17 0.58 12.73 5.18
N VAL A 18 0.74 11.51 5.68
CA VAL A 18 1.85 11.17 6.59
C VAL A 18 3.20 11.38 5.89
N GLY A 19 3.32 10.98 4.62
CA GLY A 19 4.52 11.20 3.82
C GLY A 19 4.81 12.68 3.61
N PHE A 20 3.78 13.48 3.31
CA PHE A 20 3.90 14.92 3.14
C PHE A 20 4.33 15.62 4.43
N ILE A 21 3.71 15.27 5.56
CA ILE A 21 4.08 15.80 6.89
C ILE A 21 5.54 15.46 7.19
N LYS A 22 5.95 14.21 6.99
CA LYS A 22 7.36 13.81 7.19
C LYS A 22 8.32 14.60 6.32
N HIS A 23 7.97 14.86 5.07
CA HIS A 23 8.78 15.67 4.17
C HIS A 23 8.93 17.11 4.71
N GLN A 24 7.83 17.73 5.13
CA GLN A 24 7.84 19.06 5.73
C GLN A 24 8.70 19.16 6.99
N TYR A 25 8.68 18.13 7.86
CA TYR A 25 9.51 18.12 9.08
C TYR A 25 10.99 17.79 8.83
N SER A 26 11.31 17.07 7.76
CA SER A 26 12.70 16.59 7.52
C SER A 26 13.59 17.63 6.85
N TYR A 27 13.02 18.62 6.16
CA TYR A 27 13.75 19.63 5.41
C TYR A 27 13.49 21.02 5.98
N LYS A 28 14.56 21.77 6.25
CA LYS A 28 14.45 23.19 6.63
C LYS A 28 14.00 23.98 5.40
N GLU A 29 12.86 24.66 5.51
CA GLU A 29 12.29 25.58 4.50
C GLU A 29 11.78 24.94 3.20
N VAL A 30 10.83 24.00 3.27
CA VAL A 30 10.09 23.53 2.08
C VAL A 30 8.86 24.43 1.84
N PRO A 31 8.77 25.18 0.73
CA PRO A 31 7.56 25.92 0.41
C PRO A 31 6.38 24.95 0.20
N PHE A 32 5.22 25.30 0.73
CA PHE A 32 4.00 24.54 0.47
C PHE A 32 3.52 24.82 -0.95
N GLU A 33 3.75 23.86 -1.85
CA GLU A 33 3.23 23.91 -3.22
C GLU A 33 1.93 23.11 -3.31
N LEU A 34 0.80 23.82 -3.43
CA LEU A 34 -0.54 23.21 -3.53
C LEU A 34 -0.67 22.21 -4.70
N PRO A 35 -0.16 22.48 -5.92
CA PRO A 35 -0.26 21.53 -7.03
C PRO A 35 0.52 20.23 -6.77
N TYR A 36 1.71 20.33 -6.16
CA TYR A 36 2.52 19.18 -5.77
C TYR A 36 1.80 18.34 -4.71
N PHE A 37 1.27 18.99 -3.67
CA PHE A 37 0.48 18.33 -2.63
C PHE A 37 -0.70 17.56 -3.21
N LEU A 38 -1.54 18.22 -4.02
CA LEU A 38 -2.73 17.60 -4.60
C LEU A 38 -2.37 16.44 -5.53
N THR A 39 -1.33 16.60 -6.34
CA THR A 39 -0.86 15.55 -7.27
C THR A 39 -0.38 14.33 -6.49
N MET A 40 0.43 14.52 -5.44
CA MET A 40 0.91 13.42 -4.60
C MET A 40 -0.21 12.75 -3.81
N MET A 41 -1.19 13.52 -3.36
CA MET A 41 -2.37 12.97 -2.69
C MET A 41 -3.19 12.09 -3.63
N VAL A 42 -3.49 12.56 -4.85
CA VAL A 42 -4.21 11.77 -5.86
C VAL A 42 -3.44 10.50 -6.21
N ILE A 43 -2.14 10.61 -6.49
CA ILE A 43 -1.29 9.45 -6.81
C ILE A 43 -1.31 8.44 -5.65
N SER A 44 -1.12 8.89 -4.41
CA SER A 44 -1.10 8.00 -3.24
C SER A 44 -2.47 7.35 -3.01
N GLY A 45 -3.56 8.11 -3.16
CA GLY A 45 -4.91 7.57 -3.10
C GLY A 45 -5.16 6.51 -4.16
N THR A 46 -4.80 6.78 -5.42
CA THR A 46 -4.95 5.81 -6.52
C THR A 46 -4.15 4.54 -6.26
N ILE A 47 -2.91 4.65 -5.76
CA ILE A 47 -2.10 3.49 -5.36
C ILE A 47 -2.82 2.68 -4.27
N GLY A 48 -3.42 3.33 -3.27
CA GLY A 48 -4.19 2.65 -2.22
C GLY A 48 -5.41 1.90 -2.77
N GLY A 49 -6.15 2.51 -3.70
CA GLY A 49 -7.26 1.85 -4.41
C GLY A 49 -6.81 0.63 -5.24
N VAL A 50 -5.71 0.77 -5.98
CA VAL A 50 -5.11 -0.31 -6.77
C VAL A 50 -4.60 -1.44 -5.87
N ALA A 51 -4.05 -1.15 -4.70
CA ALA A 51 -3.62 -2.16 -3.74
C ALA A 51 -4.80 -3.01 -3.25
N VAL A 52 -5.92 -2.37 -2.87
CA VAL A 52 -7.15 -3.09 -2.48
C VAL A 52 -7.69 -3.95 -3.63
N PHE A 53 -7.72 -3.40 -4.84
CA PHE A 53 -8.14 -4.16 -6.02
C PHE A 53 -7.27 -5.40 -6.24
N SER A 54 -5.94 -5.23 -6.19
CA SER A 54 -4.97 -6.30 -6.42
C SER A 54 -5.06 -7.39 -5.34
N VAL A 55 -5.16 -7.00 -4.07
CA VAL A 55 -5.30 -7.94 -2.94
C VAL A 55 -6.62 -8.70 -3.02
N ARG A 56 -7.69 -8.05 -3.48
CA ARG A 56 -8.96 -8.74 -3.71
C ARG A 56 -8.81 -9.80 -4.80
N GLU A 57 -8.28 -9.47 -5.96
CA GLU A 57 -8.18 -10.45 -7.06
C GLU A 57 -7.16 -11.57 -6.73
N LEU A 58 -6.02 -11.24 -6.12
CA LEU A 58 -4.95 -12.20 -5.81
C LEU A 58 -5.16 -12.95 -4.48
N GLY A 59 -5.51 -12.22 -3.43
CA GLY A 59 -5.56 -12.72 -2.05
C GLY A 59 -6.86 -13.44 -1.70
N MET A 60 -8.02 -12.95 -2.15
CA MET A 60 -9.30 -13.61 -1.84
C MET A 60 -9.46 -14.94 -2.57
N SER A 61 -9.02 -15.03 -3.83
CA SER A 61 -9.04 -16.29 -4.59
C SER A 61 -8.17 -17.38 -3.95
N PHE A 62 -7.09 -16.98 -3.26
CA PHE A 62 -6.19 -17.90 -2.58
C PHE A 62 -6.61 -18.26 -1.15
N LEU A 63 -7.15 -17.30 -0.39
CA LEU A 63 -7.50 -17.48 1.04
C LEU A 63 -8.94 -17.96 1.27
N GLY A 64 -9.76 -18.07 0.22
CA GLY A 64 -11.17 -18.47 0.34
C GLY A 64 -12.04 -17.45 1.08
N ILE A 65 -11.57 -16.20 1.20
CA ILE A 65 -12.29 -15.10 1.83
C ILE A 65 -13.13 -14.45 0.74
N GLU A 66 -14.46 -14.44 0.85
CA GLU A 66 -15.33 -13.91 -0.22
C GLU A 66 -15.49 -12.39 -0.18
N THR A 67 -15.20 -11.75 0.96
CA THR A 67 -15.43 -10.31 1.15
C THR A 67 -14.31 -9.61 1.92
N ILE A 68 -13.91 -8.43 1.44
CA ILE A 68 -13.05 -7.49 2.17
C ILE A 68 -13.95 -6.45 2.83
N SER A 69 -13.88 -6.33 4.15
CA SER A 69 -14.58 -5.26 4.88
C SER A 69 -13.99 -3.89 4.54
N SER A 70 -14.78 -2.82 4.63
CA SER A 70 -14.29 -1.45 4.35
C SER A 70 -13.14 -1.04 5.27
N ALA A 71 -13.14 -1.51 6.52
CA ALA A 71 -12.03 -1.28 7.46
C ALA A 71 -10.74 -1.98 7.01
N MET A 72 -10.84 -3.23 6.54
CA MET A 72 -9.71 -3.96 5.98
C MET A 72 -9.19 -3.28 4.71
N ALA A 73 -10.09 -2.82 3.83
CA ALA A 73 -9.72 -2.09 2.62
C ALA A 73 -8.98 -0.78 2.94
N LEU A 74 -9.39 -0.03 3.97
CA LEU A 74 -8.67 1.14 4.46
C LEU A 74 -7.22 0.80 4.86
N ILE A 75 -7.03 -0.27 5.64
CA ILE A 75 -5.71 -0.71 6.10
C ILE A 75 -4.84 -1.14 4.92
N ILE A 76 -5.40 -1.93 3.99
CA ILE A 76 -4.71 -2.37 2.77
C ILE A 76 -4.30 -1.16 1.94
N GLY A 77 -5.18 -0.17 1.78
CA GLY A 77 -4.88 1.07 1.05
C GLY A 77 -3.77 1.90 1.70
N TYR A 78 -3.74 1.97 3.03
CA TYR A 78 -2.70 2.67 3.79
C TYR A 78 -1.34 1.95 3.73
N ALA A 79 -1.32 0.63 3.88
CA ALA A 79 -0.09 -0.16 3.79
C ALA A 79 0.40 -0.30 2.33
N GLY A 80 -0.53 -0.27 1.36
CA GLY A 80 -0.25 -0.24 -0.07
C GLY A 80 0.60 -1.42 -0.54
N GLY A 81 1.75 -1.10 -1.14
CA GLY A 81 2.66 -2.09 -1.71
C GLY A 81 3.24 -3.06 -0.68
N ASP A 82 3.50 -2.62 0.55
CA ASP A 82 4.06 -3.48 1.60
C ASP A 82 3.08 -4.60 1.95
N PHE A 83 1.78 -4.31 1.95
CA PHE A 83 0.76 -5.33 2.16
C PHE A 83 0.73 -6.34 1.00
N LEU A 84 0.77 -5.84 -0.24
CA LEU A 84 0.78 -6.68 -1.44
C LEU A 84 2.00 -7.61 -1.49
N GLU A 85 3.18 -7.10 -1.15
CA GLU A 85 4.42 -7.88 -1.06
C GLU A 85 4.28 -9.02 -0.03
N ASN A 86 3.73 -8.71 1.14
CA ASN A 86 3.55 -9.72 2.19
C ASN A 86 2.53 -10.79 1.79
N ILE A 87 1.43 -10.42 1.13
CA ILE A 87 0.48 -11.39 0.57
C ILE A 87 1.17 -12.28 -0.46
N TYR A 88 1.97 -11.70 -1.35
CA TYR A 88 2.71 -12.46 -2.35
C TYR A 88 3.70 -13.47 -1.72
N LYS A 89 4.41 -13.08 -0.66
CA LYS A 89 5.29 -13.99 0.11
C LYS A 89 4.52 -15.16 0.72
N ILE A 90 3.32 -14.91 1.24
CA ILE A 90 2.44 -15.95 1.80
C ILE A 90 1.99 -16.93 0.72
N ILE A 91 1.51 -16.42 -0.42
CA ILE A 91 1.05 -17.24 -1.55
C ILE A 91 2.17 -18.15 -2.06
N LEU A 92 3.38 -17.61 -2.23
CA LEU A 92 4.53 -18.38 -2.71
C LEU A 92 5.22 -19.24 -1.65
N LYS A 93 4.79 -19.16 -0.39
CA LYS A 93 5.45 -19.81 0.77
C LYS A 93 6.96 -19.54 0.84
N LYS A 94 7.40 -18.35 0.40
CA LYS A 94 8.81 -17.93 0.44
C LYS A 94 8.94 -16.70 1.36
N PRO A 95 9.79 -16.75 2.39
CA PRO A 95 9.96 -15.61 3.31
C PRO A 95 10.64 -14.42 2.62
N THR A 96 11.40 -14.66 1.54
CA THR A 96 12.13 -13.64 0.79
C THR A 96 11.84 -13.75 -0.71
N LEU A 97 11.63 -12.59 -1.36
CA LEU A 97 11.54 -12.49 -2.82
C LEU A 97 12.89 -12.80 -3.48
N PHE A 98 13.97 -12.39 -2.81
CA PHE A 98 15.33 -12.59 -3.26
C PHE A 98 15.88 -13.90 -2.70
N LYS A 99 16.57 -14.69 -3.54
CA LYS A 99 17.51 -15.70 -3.05
C LYS A 99 18.68 -14.95 -2.44
N LEU A 100 18.90 -15.10 -1.13
CA LEU A 100 20.16 -14.69 -0.54
C LEU A 100 21.28 -15.47 -1.26
N PRO A 101 22.39 -14.82 -1.65
CA PRO A 101 23.54 -15.57 -2.13
C PRO A 101 23.93 -16.58 -1.06
N SER A 102 24.01 -17.85 -1.46
CA SER A 102 24.53 -18.91 -0.60
C SER A 102 25.95 -18.54 -0.24
N ASN A 103 26.16 -18.13 1.01
CA ASN A 103 27.50 -18.02 1.56
C ASN A 103 28.00 -19.45 1.79
N ASN A 104 28.63 -20.03 0.76
CA ASN A 104 29.52 -21.17 0.93
C ASN A 104 30.78 -20.68 1.66
N GLY A 105 30.61 -20.37 2.94
CA GLY A 105 31.71 -20.14 3.86
C GLY A 105 32.04 -21.45 4.56
N ASN A 106 33.09 -22.11 4.05
CA ASN A 106 33.87 -23.23 4.61
C ASN A 106 33.16 -24.58 4.76
#